data_AF-A0A2E6TZN4-F1
#
_entry.id   AF-A0A2E6TZN4-F1
#
_cell.length_a   1.000
_cell.length_b   1.000
_cell.length_c   1.000
_cell.angle_alpha   90.00
_cell.angle_beta   90.00
_cell.angle_gamma   90.00
#
_symmetry.space_group_name_H-M   'P 1'
#
loop_
_entity.id
_entity.type
_entity.pdbx_description
1 polymer ?
#
loop_
_entity_poly.entity_id
_entity_poly.type
_entity_poly.pdbx_seq_one_letter_code
_entity_poly.pdbx_strand_id
1 'polypeptide(L)'
;MTVLIALVIGYLSLSPLETLPPAPGGDKLHHFIAYAILCFPLSFRDAAAARIVLPLAVAYGGLIELVQPYVNRYGEWGDFAANAIGCLIGFALARLAQKFLA
;
A
#
# COMPACT_ATOMS: atom_id res chain seq x y z
N MET A 1 0.88 13.31 5.58
CA MET A 1 1.41 11.97 5.87
C MET A 1 1.05 10.97 4.76
N THR A 2 -0.23 10.68 4.48
CA THR A 2 -0.62 9.72 3.43
C THR A 2 0.00 9.99 2.05
N VAL A 3 0.02 11.25 1.60
CA VAL A 3 0.65 11.59 0.31
C VAL A 3 2.15 11.27 0.30
N LEU A 4 2.86 11.56 1.40
CA LEU A 4 4.28 11.24 1.50
C LEU A 4 4.51 9.72 1.48
N ILE A 5 3.67 8.95 2.17
CA ILE A 5 3.71 7.48 2.14
C ILE A 5 3.48 6.98 0.71
N ALA A 6 2.46 7.50 0.02
CA ALA A 6 2.17 7.13 -1.37
C ALA A 6 3.37 7.42 -2.28
N LEU A 7 3.99 8.60 -2.16
CA LEU A 7 5.17 8.97 -2.94
C LEU A 7 6.36 8.04 -2.68
N VAL A 8 6.61 7.69 -1.41
CA VAL A 8 7.68 6.73 -1.05
C VAL A 8 7.40 5.35 -1.65
N ILE A 9 6.17 4.84 -1.53
CA ILE A 9 5.77 3.57 -2.13
C ILE A 9 5.97 3.62 -3.65
N GLY A 10 5.49 4.66 -4.31
CA GLY A 10 5.61 4.80 -5.77
C GLY A 10 7.07 4.85 -6.22
N TYR A 11 7.90 5.64 -5.54
CA TYR A 11 9.33 5.71 -5.81
C TYR A 11 10.01 4.34 -5.66
N LEU A 12 9.76 3.65 -4.54
CA LEU A 12 10.38 2.34 -4.27
C LEU A 12 9.88 1.25 -5.20
N SER A 13 8.61 1.28 -5.62
CA SER A 13 8.02 0.29 -6.52
C SER A 13 8.40 0.50 -7.99
N LEU A 14 8.65 1.75 -8.41
CA LEU A 14 8.96 2.11 -9.80
C LEU A 14 10.45 2.35 -10.07
N SER A 15 11.28 2.43 -9.04
CA SER A 15 12.75 2.51 -9.22
C SER A 15 13.26 1.20 -9.84
N PRO A 16 14.00 1.22 -10.96
CA PRO A 16 14.50 0.00 -11.59
C PRO A 16 15.38 -0.82 -10.63
N LEU A 17 15.20 -2.14 -10.59
CA LEU A 17 16.05 -3.05 -9.85
C LEU A 17 16.30 -4.31 -10.67
N GLU A 18 17.58 -4.70 -10.82
CA GLU A 18 17.94 -5.98 -11.44
C GLU A 18 17.63 -7.16 -10.53
N THR A 19 17.85 -6.99 -9.22
CA THR A 19 17.50 -7.97 -8.19
C THR A 19 16.92 -7.27 -6.97
N LEU A 20 15.95 -7.92 -6.31
CA LEU A 20 15.40 -7.43 -5.06
C LEU A 20 16.49 -7.53 -3.97
N PRO A 21 16.76 -6.45 -3.22
CA PRO A 21 17.68 -6.53 -2.09
C PRO A 21 17.16 -7.57 -1.09
N PRO A 22 18.06 -8.35 -0.45
CA PRO A 22 17.65 -9.31 0.56
C PRO A 22 17.03 -8.56 1.74
N ALA A 23 15.71 -8.69 1.87
CA ALA A 23 14.94 -8.12 2.96
C ALA A 23 14.08 -9.22 3.62
N PRO A 24 14.03 -9.27 4.96
CA PRO A 24 13.24 -10.28 5.67
C PRO A 24 11.75 -10.13 5.36
N GLY A 25 11.02 -11.24 5.29
CA GLY A 25 9.57 -11.24 5.12
C GLY A 25 9.08 -11.32 3.67
N GLY A 26 9.95 -11.13 2.68
CA GLY A 26 9.62 -11.30 1.27
C GLY A 26 8.73 -10.19 0.71
N ASP A 27 8.66 -10.12 -0.62
CA ASP A 27 8.10 -8.98 -1.35
C ASP A 27 6.62 -8.74 -1.01
N LYS A 28 5.80 -9.80 -1.03
CA LYS A 28 4.36 -9.76 -0.71
C LYS A 28 4.08 -9.22 0.69
N LEU A 29 4.95 -9.48 1.67
CA LEU A 29 4.77 -8.93 3.01
C LEU A 29 5.07 -7.43 3.02
N HIS A 30 6.09 -6.98 2.29
CA HIS A 30 6.38 -5.55 2.16
C HIS A 30 5.22 -4.82 1.49
N HIS A 31 4.64 -5.38 0.42
CA HIS A 31 3.44 -4.88 -0.22
C HIS A 31 2.26 -4.76 0.76
N PHE A 32 1.96 -5.84 1.48
CA PHE A 32 0.92 -5.85 2.51
C PHE A 32 1.13 -4.75 3.58
N ILE A 33 2.33 -4.65 4.15
CA ILE A 33 2.65 -3.67 5.20
C ILE A 33 2.58 -2.24 4.66
N ALA A 34 3.16 -1.99 3.48
CA ALA A 34 3.20 -0.67 2.86
C ALA A 34 1.79 -0.11 2.63
N TYR A 35 0.89 -0.93 2.09
CA TYR A 35 -0.49 -0.50 1.82
C TYR A 35 -1.36 -0.44 3.09
N ALA A 36 -1.06 -1.23 4.12
CA ALA A 36 -1.66 -1.05 5.44
C ALA A 36 -1.29 0.31 6.05
N ILE A 37 0.00 0.68 5.98
CA ILE A 37 0.51 1.97 6.45
C ILE A 37 -0.07 3.13 5.61
N LEU A 38 -0.25 2.95 4.30
CA LEU A 38 -0.85 3.97 3.43
C LEU A 38 -2.29 4.31 3.84
N CYS A 39 -3.12 3.29 4.06
CA CYS A 39 -4.54 3.47 4.37
C CYS A 39 -4.82 3.90 5.82
N PHE A 40 -3.90 3.64 6.75
CA PHE A 40 -4.15 3.85 8.19
C PHE A 40 -4.41 5.32 8.60
N PRO A 41 -3.57 6.33 8.24
CA PRO A 41 -3.65 7.66 8.86
C PRO A 41 -4.97 8.40 8.58
N LEU A 42 -5.44 8.38 7.33
CA LEU A 42 -6.71 9.02 6.97
C LEU A 42 -7.91 8.24 7.52
N SER A 43 -7.85 6.91 7.51
CA SER A 43 -8.91 6.06 8.06
C SER A 43 -9.06 6.17 9.58
N PHE A 44 -7.97 6.50 10.27
CA PHE A 44 -7.96 6.75 11.71
C PHE A 44 -8.64 8.09 12.03
N ARG A 45 -8.28 9.14 11.28
CA ARG A 45 -8.82 10.50 11.46
C ARG A 45 -10.30 10.59 11.11
N ASP A 46 -10.71 10.04 9.96
CA ASP A 46 -12.08 10.15 9.47
C ASP A 46 -12.52 8.89 8.71
N ALA A 47 -13.55 8.23 9.23
CA ALA A 47 -14.11 7.03 8.61
C ALA A 47 -14.83 7.33 7.27
N ALA A 48 -15.32 8.54 7.05
CA ALA A 48 -15.91 8.93 5.78
C ALA A 48 -14.84 9.07 4.70
N ALA A 49 -13.69 9.66 5.02
CA ALA A 49 -12.54 9.76 4.12
C ALA A 49 -12.03 8.39 3.67
N ALA A 50 -12.13 7.36 4.52
CA ALA A 50 -11.74 6.00 4.18
C ALA A 50 -12.50 5.43 2.95
N ARG A 51 -13.76 5.84 2.73
CA ARG A 51 -14.55 5.39 1.56
C ARG A 51 -13.92 5.83 0.23
N ILE A 52 -13.13 6.90 0.25
CA ILE A 52 -12.42 7.44 -0.90
C ILE A 52 -10.98 6.90 -0.92
N VAL A 53 -10.30 6.88 0.23
CA VAL A 53 -8.89 6.48 0.32
C VAL A 53 -8.67 5.01 -0.02
N LEU A 54 -9.55 4.11 0.42
CA LEU A 54 -9.45 2.68 0.12
C LEU A 54 -9.43 2.38 -1.39
N PRO A 55 -10.45 2.78 -2.18
CA PRO A 55 -10.44 2.51 -3.61
C PRO A 55 -9.29 3.24 -4.33
N LEU A 56 -8.93 4.46 -3.90
CA LEU A 56 -7.77 5.16 -4.47
C LEU A 56 -6.45 4.45 -4.21
N ALA A 57 -6.24 3.92 -3.00
CA ALA A 57 -5.02 3.18 -2.66
C ALA A 57 -4.94 1.86 -3.44
N VAL A 58 -6.06 1.14 -3.58
CA VAL A 58 -6.10 -0.09 -4.39
C VAL A 58 -5.86 0.22 -5.87
N ALA A 59 -6.51 1.26 -6.41
CA ALA A 59 -6.27 1.71 -7.78
C ALA A 59 -4.82 2.14 -8.00
N TYR A 60 -4.24 2.87 -7.04
CA TYR A 60 -2.84 3.27 -7.07
C TYR A 60 -1.89 2.07 -7.13
N GLY A 61 -2.13 1.04 -6.32
CA GLY A 61 -1.35 -0.20 -6.38
C GLY A 61 -1.53 -0.95 -7.67
N GLY A 62 -2.76 -1.10 -8.17
CA GLY A 62 -3.00 -1.72 -9.48
C GLY A 62 -2.29 -0.98 -10.61
N LEU A 63 -2.29 0.35 -10.60
CA LEU A 63 -1.56 1.17 -11.58
C LEU A 63 -0.04 0.97 -11.49
N ILE A 64 0.52 0.87 -10.29
CA ILE A 64 1.95 0.59 -10.10
C ILE A 64 2.32 -0.77 -10.69
N GLU A 65 1.57 -1.83 -10.38
CA GLU A 65 1.82 -3.18 -10.90
C GLU A 65 1.73 -3.21 -12.44
N LEU A 66 0.80 -2.46 -13.03
CA LEU A 66 0.69 -2.32 -14.48
C LEU A 66 1.88 -1.56 -15.08
N VAL A 67 2.46 -0.58 -14.37
CA VAL A 67 3.57 0.24 -14.87
C VAL A 67 4.93 -0.44 -14.66
N GLN A 68 5.08 -1.28 -13.64
CA GLN A 68 6.34 -1.96 -13.30
C GLN A 68 7.05 -2.65 -14.49
N PRO A 69 6.37 -3.41 -15.36
CA PRO A 69 7.00 -4.02 -16.54
C PRO A 69 7.72 -3.02 -17.47
N TYR A 70 7.28 -1.76 -17.49
CA TYR A 70 7.85 -0.72 -18.35
C TYR A 70 9.07 -0.02 -17.74
N VAL A 71 9.41 -0.31 -16.48
CA VAL A 71 10.54 0.29 -15.74
C VAL A 71 11.53 -0.76 -15.22
N ASN A 72 11.62 -1.90 -15.90
CA ASN A 72 12.49 -3.03 -15.52
C ASN A 72 12.17 -3.57 -14.11
N ARG A 73 10.87 -3.77 -13.85
CA ARG A 73 10.33 -4.43 -12.65
C ARG A 73 9.33 -5.50 -13.05
N TYR A 74 9.09 -6.44 -12.14
CA TYR A 74 8.08 -7.47 -12.31
C TYR A 74 6.77 -6.94 -11.73
N GLY A 75 5.73 -6.85 -12.57
CA GLY A 75 4.37 -6.66 -12.08
C GLY A 75 3.75 -8.02 -11.77
N GLU A 76 3.26 -8.20 -10.55
CA GLU A 76 2.65 -9.46 -10.13
C GLU A 76 1.24 -9.26 -9.57
N TRP A 77 0.28 -10.05 -10.07
CA TRP A 77 -1.07 -10.05 -9.52
C TRP A 77 -1.12 -10.47 -8.04
N GLY A 78 -0.13 -11.23 -7.57
CA GLY A 78 0.03 -11.57 -6.16
C GLY A 78 0.36 -10.34 -5.30
N ASP A 79 1.11 -9.39 -5.83
CA ASP A 79 1.49 -8.17 -5.14
C ASP A 79 0.33 -7.17 -5.15
N PHE A 80 -0.45 -7.13 -6.24
CA PHE A 80 -1.75 -6.44 -6.25
C PHE A 80 -2.70 -6.96 -5.16
N ALA A 81 -2.79 -8.28 -4.99
CA ALA A 81 -3.61 -8.89 -3.93
C ALA A 81 -3.09 -8.51 -2.54
N ALA A 82 -1.76 -8.55 -2.33
CA ALA A 82 -1.14 -8.13 -1.08
C ALA A 82 -1.43 -6.64 -0.76
N ASN A 83 -1.36 -5.76 -1.76
CA ASN A 83 -1.70 -4.35 -1.65
C ASN A 83 -3.15 -4.17 -1.17
N ALA A 84 -4.11 -4.84 -1.82
CA ALA A 84 -5.52 -4.74 -1.49
C ALA A 84 -5.85 -5.27 -0.09
N ILE A 85 -5.28 -6.41 0.30
CA ILE A 85 -5.44 -6.98 1.64
C ILE A 85 -4.81 -6.05 2.69
N GLY A 86 -3.63 -5.51 2.40
CA GLY A 86 -2.95 -4.50 3.23
C GLY A 86 -3.84 -3.29 3.49
N CYS A 87 -4.43 -2.71 2.44
CA CYS A 87 -5.37 -1.59 2.56
C CYS A 87 -6.54 -1.90 3.50
N LEU A 88 -7.18 -3.07 3.36
CA LEU A 88 -8.33 -3.48 4.16
C LEU A 88 -7.94 -3.66 5.63
N ILE A 89 -6.80 -4.30 5.90
CA ILE A 89 -6.31 -4.48 7.27
C ILE A 89 -5.90 -3.14 7.89
N GLY A 90 -5.19 -2.28 7.14
CA GLY A 90 -4.82 -0.94 7.60
C GLY A 90 -6.04 -0.10 7.97
N PHE A 91 -7.11 -0.17 7.17
CA PHE A 91 -8.39 0.42 7.52
C PHE A 91 -8.99 -0.18 8.79
N ALA A 92 -9.10 -1.51 8.88
CA ALA A 92 -9.69 -2.18 10.04
C ALA A 92 -8.96 -1.84 11.35
N LEU A 93 -7.62 -1.85 11.32
CA LEU A 93 -6.76 -1.45 12.44
C LEU A 93 -6.94 0.02 12.80
N ALA A 94 -7.01 0.91 11.81
CA ALA A 94 -7.28 2.31 12.06
C ALA A 94 -8.64 2.54 12.71
N ARG A 95 -9.67 1.79 12.28
CA ARG A 95 -11.00 1.85 12.88
C ARG A 95 -11.03 1.31 14.31
N LEU A 96 -10.31 0.23 14.56
CA LEU A 96 -10.18 -0.35 15.88
C LEU A 96 -9.42 0.59 16.82
N ALA A 97 -8.27 1.10 16.40
CA ALA A 97 -7.45 2.01 17.18
C ALA A 97 -8.21 3.31 17.51
N GLN A 98 -8.97 3.87 16.56
CA GLN A 98 -9.76 5.08 16.85
C GLN A 98 -10.77 4.84 17.97
N LYS A 99 -11.43 3.67 18.03
CA LYS A 99 -12.38 3.37 19.10
C LYS A 99 -11.75 3.33 20.51
N PHE A 100 -10.45 3.10 20.61
CA PHE A 100 -9.74 3.01 21.90
C PHE A 100 -8.98 4.29 22.26
N LEU A 101 -8.68 5.15 21.27
CA LEU A 101 -7.80 6.31 21.42
C LEU A 101 -8.53 7.66 21.25
N ALA A 102 -9.80 7.65 20.86
CA ALA A 102 -10.66 8.83 20.73
C ALA A 102 -11.87 8.71 21.66
#